data_AF-A4LA74-F1
#
_entry.id   AF-A4LA74-F1
#
_cell.length_a   1.000
_cell.length_b   1.000
_cell.length_c   1.000
_cell.angle_alpha   90.00
_cell.angle_beta   90.00
_cell.angle_gamma   90.00
#
_symmetry.space_group_name_H-M   'P 1'
#
loop_
_entity.id
_entity.type
_entity.pdbx_description
1 polymer ?
#
loop_
_entity_poly.entity_id
_entity_poly.type
_entity_poly.pdbx_seq_one_letter_code
_entity_poly.pdbx_strand_id
1 'polypeptide(L)'
;ADERKKAGFDVNEMKIVWAGSRHNFELSDRISKLVANDPGFSKEGRTMLPRKELFKNTLRKAAYAWKRIIELRLSEEEAAKLRHFVDEPAFTDLHWGMFIPAIKGQGTDEQQKKWLPLAYKMQIIGCYAQTELGHGSNVQGLETTATFDPQTDEFVIHSPTLTSSKWWPGGLGKVSTHAVVYARL
;
A
#
# COMPACT_ATOMS: atom_id res chain seq x y z
N ALA A 1 12.72 -36.36 -3.00
CA ALA A 1 11.46 -36.80 -3.66
C ALA A 1 10.65 -37.70 -2.74
N ASP A 2 11.30 -38.47 -1.86
CA ASP A 2 10.65 -39.50 -1.06
C ASP A 2 9.69 -38.97 0.01
N GLU A 3 9.95 -37.80 0.60
CA GLU A 3 8.98 -37.16 1.51
C GLU A 3 7.64 -36.82 0.84
N ARG A 4 7.66 -36.38 -0.43
CA ARG A 4 6.41 -36.07 -1.16
C ARG A 4 5.56 -37.31 -1.42
N LYS A 5 6.18 -38.49 -1.51
CA LYS A 5 5.48 -39.77 -1.70
C LYS A 5 4.74 -40.23 -0.45
N LYS A 6 5.07 -39.70 0.73
CA LYS A 6 4.41 -40.04 2.00
C LYS A 6 3.07 -39.34 2.18
N ALA A 7 2.73 -38.37 1.33
CA ALA A 7 1.45 -37.65 1.44
C ALA A 7 0.28 -38.59 1.17
N GLY A 8 -0.62 -38.74 2.16
CA GLY A 8 -1.86 -39.52 2.04
C GLY A 8 -3.01 -38.78 1.36
N PHE A 9 -2.73 -37.68 0.65
CA PHE A 9 -3.72 -36.85 -0.04
C PHE A 9 -3.10 -36.22 -1.30
N ASP A 10 -3.95 -35.79 -2.24
CA ASP A 10 -3.48 -35.06 -3.42
C ASP A 10 -3.17 -33.60 -3.08
N VAL A 11 -1.90 -33.23 -3.19
CA VAL A 11 -1.42 -31.87 -2.94
C VAL A 11 -2.02 -30.83 -3.90
N ASN A 12 -2.41 -31.23 -5.11
CA ASN A 12 -2.98 -30.31 -6.09
C ASN A 12 -4.40 -29.88 -5.72
N GLU A 13 -5.21 -30.80 -5.19
CA GLU A 13 -6.52 -30.47 -4.63
C GLU A 13 -6.36 -29.57 -3.38
N MET A 14 -5.39 -29.87 -2.52
CA MET A 14 -5.11 -29.04 -1.35
C MET A 14 -4.69 -27.60 -1.70
N LYS A 15 -3.98 -27.38 -2.81
CA LYS A 15 -3.63 -26.02 -3.28
C LYS A 15 -4.88 -25.21 -3.63
N ILE A 16 -5.89 -25.84 -4.22
CA ILE A 16 -7.15 -25.17 -4.57
C ILE A 16 -7.90 -24.80 -3.29
N VAL A 17 -7.96 -25.71 -2.31
CA VAL A 17 -8.55 -25.44 -0.99
C VAL A 17 -7.84 -24.26 -0.31
N TRP A 18 -6.51 -24.24 -0.30
CA TRP A 18 -5.72 -23.15 0.29
C TRP A 18 -5.96 -21.81 -0.41
N ALA A 19 -6.05 -21.82 -1.74
CA ALA A 19 -6.32 -20.61 -2.52
C ALA A 19 -7.79 -20.12 -2.39
N GLY A 20 -8.68 -20.96 -1.86
CA GLY A 20 -10.11 -20.70 -1.71
C GLY A 20 -10.94 -20.89 -2.98
N SER A 21 -10.31 -20.96 -4.16
CA SER A 21 -10.97 -21.29 -5.42
C SER A 21 -9.95 -21.66 -6.50
N ARG A 22 -10.41 -22.31 -7.57
CA ARG A 22 -9.57 -22.61 -8.76
C ARG A 22 -9.08 -21.34 -9.45
N HIS A 23 -9.97 -20.34 -9.60
CA HIS A 23 -9.61 -19.01 -10.14
C HIS A 23 -8.47 -18.37 -9.35
N ASN A 24 -8.58 -18.32 -8.02
CA ASN A 24 -7.56 -17.72 -7.16
C ASN A 24 -6.22 -18.45 -7.25
N PHE A 25 -6.26 -19.79 -7.35
CA PHE A 25 -5.07 -20.61 -7.52
C PHE A 25 -4.37 -20.30 -8.85
N GLU A 26 -5.10 -20.35 -9.97
CA GLU A 26 -4.56 -20.12 -11.31
C GLU A 26 -4.01 -18.69 -11.48
N LEU A 27 -4.76 -17.71 -10.96
CA LEU A 27 -4.32 -16.31 -10.93
C LEU A 27 -3.03 -16.14 -10.12
N SER A 28 -2.99 -16.67 -8.90
CA SER A 28 -1.83 -16.53 -8.01
C SER A 28 -0.61 -17.27 -8.56
N ASP A 29 -0.79 -18.50 -9.09
CA ASP A 29 0.28 -19.28 -9.70
C ASP A 29 0.88 -18.57 -10.92
N ARG A 30 0.05 -18.05 -11.83
CA ARG A 30 0.53 -17.29 -12.98
C ARG A 30 1.30 -16.04 -12.59
N ILE A 31 0.75 -15.20 -11.70
CA ILE A 31 1.38 -13.94 -11.31
C ILE A 31 2.64 -14.18 -10.47
N SER A 32 2.67 -15.21 -9.61
CA SER A 32 3.88 -15.56 -8.86
C SER A 32 5.03 -15.96 -9.79
N LYS A 33 4.76 -16.76 -10.84
CA LYS A 33 5.75 -17.10 -11.87
C LYS A 33 6.18 -15.89 -12.68
N LEU A 34 5.27 -14.98 -13.01
CA LEU A 34 5.59 -13.73 -13.68
C LEU A 34 6.61 -12.91 -12.87
N VAL A 35 6.41 -12.78 -11.55
CA VAL A 35 7.33 -12.04 -10.69
C VAL A 35 8.66 -12.77 -10.51
N ALA A 36 8.61 -14.09 -10.24
CA ALA A 36 9.81 -14.90 -9.99
C ALA A 36 10.77 -14.95 -11.19
N ASN A 37 10.23 -14.94 -12.42
CA ASN A 37 11.01 -15.00 -13.65
C ASN A 37 11.47 -13.63 -14.16
N ASP A 38 11.09 -12.52 -13.53
CA ASP A 38 11.49 -11.18 -13.93
C ASP A 38 12.65 -10.68 -13.04
N PRO A 39 13.89 -10.55 -13.58
CA PRO A 39 15.04 -10.05 -12.83
C PRO A 39 14.81 -8.66 -12.23
N GLY A 40 13.92 -7.86 -12.82
CA GLY A 40 13.52 -6.55 -12.31
C GLY A 40 12.90 -6.60 -10.91
N PHE A 41 12.34 -7.74 -10.50
CA PHE A 41 11.79 -7.95 -9.16
C PHE A 41 12.71 -8.75 -8.22
N SER A 42 13.89 -9.18 -8.68
CA SER A 42 14.83 -9.95 -7.86
C SER A 42 15.07 -9.30 -6.50
N LYS A 43 14.98 -10.12 -5.45
CA LYS A 43 15.22 -9.75 -4.05
C LYS A 43 16.49 -10.39 -3.50
N GLU A 44 17.31 -10.95 -4.38
CA GLU A 44 18.64 -11.44 -4.04
C GLU A 44 19.52 -10.29 -3.52
N GLY A 45 20.30 -10.55 -2.47
CA GLY A 45 21.17 -9.55 -1.86
C GLY A 45 20.44 -8.41 -1.14
N ARG A 46 19.10 -8.43 -0.98
CA ARG A 46 18.33 -7.36 -0.32
C ARG A 46 18.90 -6.99 1.06
N THR A 47 19.29 -7.98 1.86
CA THR A 47 19.84 -7.81 3.21
C THR A 47 21.24 -7.19 3.24
N MET A 48 21.92 -7.14 2.10
CA MET A 48 23.26 -6.56 1.95
C MET A 48 23.23 -5.10 1.53
N LEU A 49 22.05 -4.57 1.17
CA LEU A 49 21.91 -3.18 0.72
C LEU A 49 21.84 -2.20 1.91
N PRO A 50 22.65 -1.13 1.92
CA PRO A 50 22.47 -0.03 2.86
C PRO A 50 21.10 0.62 2.71
N ARG A 51 20.59 1.26 3.77
CA ARG A 51 19.23 1.85 3.83
C ARG A 51 18.88 2.72 2.61
N LYS A 52 19.79 3.58 2.16
CA LYS A 52 19.56 4.47 1.00
C LYS A 52 19.38 3.68 -0.29
N GLU A 53 20.24 2.70 -0.53
CA GLU A 53 20.20 1.86 -1.73
C GLU A 53 19.01 0.91 -1.71
N LEU A 54 18.68 0.35 -0.54
CA LEU A 54 17.46 -0.44 -0.36
C LEU A 54 16.23 0.41 -0.71
N PHE A 55 16.10 1.60 -0.14
CA PHE A 55 14.97 2.49 -0.42
C PHE A 55 14.90 2.89 -1.90
N LYS A 56 16.03 3.23 -2.52
CA LYS A 56 16.11 3.54 -3.95
C LYS A 56 15.69 2.34 -4.82
N ASN A 57 16.11 1.13 -4.46
CA ASN A 57 15.70 -0.09 -5.15
C ASN A 57 14.20 -0.38 -4.97
N THR A 58 13.64 -0.12 -3.79
CA THR A 58 12.19 -0.22 -3.55
C THR A 58 11.42 0.76 -4.45
N LEU A 59 11.88 2.01 -4.59
CA LEU A 59 11.27 2.99 -5.51
C LEU A 59 11.35 2.52 -6.97
N ARG A 60 12.51 2.00 -7.39
CA ARG A 60 12.70 1.42 -8.72
C ARG A 60 11.70 0.28 -8.97
N LYS A 61 11.54 -0.66 -8.03
CA LYS A 61 10.61 -1.78 -8.15
C LYS A 61 9.15 -1.32 -8.20
N ALA A 62 8.76 -0.34 -7.39
CA ALA A 62 7.40 0.20 -7.42
C ALA A 62 7.07 0.86 -8.77
N ALA A 63 7.98 1.68 -9.31
CA ALA A 63 7.82 2.28 -10.64
C ALA A 63 7.82 1.22 -11.75
N TYR A 64 8.69 0.22 -11.65
CA TYR A 64 8.74 -0.89 -12.61
C TYR A 64 7.47 -1.74 -12.56
N ALA A 65 6.95 -2.05 -11.37
CA ALA A 65 5.68 -2.76 -11.21
C ALA A 65 4.53 -2.01 -11.87
N TRP A 66 4.45 -0.68 -11.70
CA TRP A 66 3.46 0.15 -12.37
C TRP A 66 3.57 0.08 -13.90
N LYS A 67 4.79 0.17 -14.43
CA LYS A 67 5.06 -0.02 -15.86
C LYS A 67 4.56 -1.38 -16.35
N ARG A 68 4.87 -2.47 -15.63
CA ARG A 68 4.44 -3.84 -15.98
C ARG A 68 2.93 -4.00 -15.95
N ILE A 69 2.25 -3.40 -14.97
CA ILE A 69 0.78 -3.40 -14.88
C ILE A 69 0.17 -2.79 -16.15
N ILE A 70 0.70 -1.66 -16.61
CA ILE A 70 0.21 -0.98 -17.82
C ILE A 70 0.51 -1.81 -19.08
N GLU A 71 1.76 -2.24 -19.26
CA GLU A 71 2.19 -2.95 -20.46
C GLU A 71 1.47 -4.29 -20.64
N LEU A 72 1.25 -5.01 -19.53
CA LEU A 72 0.56 -6.31 -19.53
C LEU A 72 -0.96 -6.17 -19.41
N ARG A 73 -1.48 -4.94 -19.28
CA ARG A 73 -2.91 -4.64 -19.07
C ARG A 73 -3.52 -5.44 -17.93
N LEU A 74 -2.80 -5.53 -16.82
CA LEU A 74 -3.25 -6.28 -15.65
C LEU A 74 -4.49 -5.62 -15.06
N SER A 75 -5.49 -6.43 -14.73
CA SER A 75 -6.63 -6.05 -13.91
C SER A 75 -6.20 -5.62 -12.51
N GLU A 76 -7.11 -5.00 -11.74
CA GLU A 76 -6.83 -4.62 -10.35
C GLU A 76 -6.47 -5.83 -9.47
N GLU A 77 -7.14 -6.96 -9.68
CA GLU A 77 -6.89 -8.21 -8.95
C GLU A 77 -5.48 -8.76 -9.25
N GLU A 78 -5.09 -8.79 -10.52
CA GLU A 78 -3.75 -9.18 -10.96
C GLU A 78 -2.67 -8.22 -10.45
N ALA A 79 -2.92 -6.91 -10.50
CA ALA A 79 -2.01 -5.89 -10.00
C ALA A 79 -1.80 -6.01 -8.49
N ALA A 80 -2.84 -6.34 -7.73
CA ALA A 80 -2.74 -6.62 -6.30
C ALA A 80 -1.88 -7.88 -6.04
N LYS A 81 -2.08 -8.96 -6.80
CA LYS A 81 -1.23 -10.16 -6.72
C LYS A 81 0.21 -9.89 -7.14
N LEU A 82 0.45 -9.04 -8.13
CA LEU A 82 1.78 -8.65 -8.56
C LEU A 82 2.52 -7.99 -7.40
N ARG A 83 1.91 -6.98 -6.76
CA ARG A 83 2.49 -6.30 -5.59
C ARG A 83 2.73 -7.27 -4.43
N HIS A 84 1.80 -8.20 -4.18
CA HIS A 84 1.96 -9.23 -3.17
C HIS A 84 3.21 -10.10 -3.42
N PHE A 85 3.42 -10.59 -4.64
CA PHE A 85 4.56 -11.44 -4.96
C PHE A 85 5.89 -10.69 -5.14
N VAL A 86 5.87 -9.38 -5.42
CA VAL A 86 7.09 -8.55 -5.34
C VAL A 86 7.68 -8.58 -3.92
N ASP A 87 6.82 -8.75 -2.91
CA ASP A 87 7.21 -9.02 -1.52
C ASP A 87 8.24 -8.01 -1.00
N GLU A 88 7.96 -6.72 -1.21
CA GLU A 88 8.80 -5.62 -0.75
C GLU A 88 7.93 -4.48 -0.21
N PRO A 89 7.90 -4.26 1.11
CA PRO A 89 7.08 -3.20 1.71
C PRO A 89 7.42 -1.83 1.11
N ALA A 90 6.41 -1.13 0.61
CA ALA A 90 6.57 0.12 -0.13
C ALA A 90 5.44 1.11 0.16
N PHE A 91 5.63 2.36 -0.28
CA PHE A 91 4.61 3.41 -0.16
C PHE A 91 3.29 3.05 -0.87
N THR A 92 3.35 2.18 -1.89
CA THR A 92 2.19 1.72 -2.64
C THR A 92 1.20 0.97 -1.75
N ASP A 93 1.67 0.30 -0.70
CA ASP A 93 0.81 -0.50 0.17
C ASP A 93 -0.17 0.40 0.93
N LEU A 94 0.31 1.53 1.45
CA LEU A 94 -0.55 2.52 2.11
C LEU A 94 -1.39 3.32 1.11
N HIS A 95 -0.86 3.58 -0.08
CA HIS A 95 -1.60 4.29 -1.12
C HIS A 95 -2.86 3.54 -1.55
N TRP A 96 -2.69 2.28 -1.94
CA TRP A 96 -3.79 1.43 -2.41
C TRP A 96 -4.62 0.87 -1.26
N GLY A 97 -3.98 0.50 -0.15
CA GLY A 97 -4.63 -0.20 0.96
C GLY A 97 -5.32 0.71 1.97
N MET A 98 -4.96 2.00 2.06
CA MET A 98 -5.51 2.90 3.08
C MET A 98 -5.94 4.26 2.53
N PHE A 99 -5.09 4.95 1.76
CA PHE A 99 -5.40 6.30 1.25
C PHE A 99 -6.62 6.31 0.32
N ILE A 100 -6.64 5.44 -0.69
CA ILE A 100 -7.78 5.32 -1.60
C ILE A 100 -9.05 4.84 -0.88
N PRO A 101 -9.02 3.76 -0.06
CA PRO A 101 -10.18 3.33 0.72
C PRO A 101 -10.73 4.39 1.67
N ALA A 102 -9.87 5.19 2.32
CA ALA A 102 -10.31 6.27 3.21
C ALA A 102 -11.11 7.32 2.42
N ILE A 103 -10.64 7.74 1.25
CA ILE A 103 -11.37 8.68 0.39
C ILE A 103 -12.70 8.07 -0.08
N LYS A 104 -12.72 6.79 -0.48
CA LYS A 104 -13.95 6.09 -0.90
C LYS A 104 -14.99 5.98 0.22
N GLY A 105 -14.55 5.65 1.43
CA GLY A 105 -15.44 5.37 2.55
C GLY A 105 -15.91 6.61 3.31
N GLN A 106 -15.17 7.72 3.22
CA GLN A 106 -15.41 8.91 4.06
C GLN A 106 -15.57 10.20 3.24
N GLY A 107 -15.21 10.19 1.95
CA GLY A 107 -15.36 11.34 1.07
C GLY A 107 -16.76 11.44 0.47
N THR A 108 -17.22 12.67 0.24
CA THR A 108 -18.44 12.93 -0.54
C THR A 108 -18.28 12.52 -2.00
N ASP A 109 -19.38 12.38 -2.74
CA ASP A 109 -19.33 12.06 -4.17
C ASP A 109 -18.46 13.04 -4.97
N GLU A 110 -18.52 14.33 -4.66
CA GLU A 110 -17.69 15.35 -5.30
C GLU A 110 -16.21 15.18 -4.97
N GLN A 111 -15.88 14.92 -3.70
CA GLN A 111 -14.51 14.65 -3.28
C GLN A 111 -13.96 13.37 -3.93
N GLN A 112 -14.76 12.31 -4.01
CA GLN A 112 -14.39 11.07 -4.67
C GLN A 112 -14.12 11.30 -6.16
N LYS A 113 -15.01 12.02 -6.87
CA LYS A 113 -14.83 12.38 -8.29
C LYS A 113 -13.59 13.24 -8.53
N LYS A 114 -13.21 14.09 -7.57
CA LYS A 114 -11.98 14.91 -7.65
C LYS A 114 -10.72 14.08 -7.37
N TRP A 115 -10.64 13.39 -6.25
CA TRP A 115 -9.40 12.85 -5.72
C TRP A 115 -9.08 11.43 -6.20
N LEU A 116 -10.09 10.56 -6.34
CA LEU A 116 -9.87 9.17 -6.73
C LEU A 116 -9.24 9.05 -8.12
N PRO A 117 -9.67 9.78 -9.16
CA PRO A 117 -9.04 9.67 -10.47
C PRO A 117 -7.56 10.06 -10.45
N LEU A 118 -7.17 11.05 -9.62
CA LEU A 118 -5.78 11.45 -9.45
C LEU A 118 -4.96 10.35 -8.76
N ALA A 119 -5.51 9.75 -7.70
CA ALA A 119 -4.88 8.66 -6.96
C ALA A 119 -4.74 7.40 -7.82
N TYR A 120 -5.82 6.97 -8.50
CA TYR A 120 -5.82 5.80 -9.37
C TYR A 120 -4.83 5.88 -10.53
N LYS A 121 -4.58 7.09 -11.03
CA LYS A 121 -3.60 7.35 -12.11
C LYS A 121 -2.20 7.63 -11.58
N MET A 122 -1.98 7.50 -10.27
CA MET A 122 -0.72 7.84 -9.59
C MET A 122 -0.25 9.28 -9.86
N GLN A 123 -1.17 10.20 -10.16
CA GLN A 123 -0.90 11.63 -10.31
C GLN A 123 -0.68 12.30 -8.94
N ILE A 124 -1.27 11.72 -7.89
CA ILE A 124 -0.93 11.98 -6.50
C ILE A 124 -0.57 10.67 -5.82
N ILE A 125 0.42 10.72 -4.93
CA ILE A 125 0.76 9.62 -4.04
C ILE A 125 0.35 10.03 -2.64
N GLY A 126 -0.43 9.16 -2.00
CA GLY A 126 -1.07 9.41 -0.72
C GLY A 126 -0.71 8.39 0.35
N CYS A 127 -0.67 8.81 1.60
CA CYS A 127 -0.59 7.92 2.77
C CYS A 127 -1.71 8.22 3.79
N TYR A 128 -1.78 7.38 4.82
CA TYR A 128 -2.77 7.46 5.90
C TYR A 128 -2.09 7.89 7.20
N ALA A 129 -2.30 9.15 7.60
CA ALA A 129 -1.62 9.80 8.71
C ALA A 129 -2.53 9.92 9.94
N GLN A 130 -2.71 8.79 10.64
CA GLN A 130 -3.51 8.72 11.86
C GLN A 130 -2.64 8.73 13.11
N THR A 131 -1.79 7.71 13.28
CA THR A 131 -0.93 7.53 14.45
C THR A 131 -0.03 8.73 14.71
N GLU A 132 0.07 9.08 15.98
CA GLU A 132 0.94 10.13 16.54
C GLU A 132 1.99 9.50 17.44
N LEU A 133 3.03 10.26 17.79
CA LEU A 133 4.05 9.81 18.72
C LEU A 133 3.45 9.42 20.09
N GLY A 134 2.47 10.19 20.57
CA GLY A 134 1.78 9.91 21.85
C GLY A 134 0.64 8.89 21.75
N HIS A 135 0.08 8.66 20.56
CA HIS A 135 -1.20 7.96 20.39
C HIS A 135 -1.23 7.05 19.16
N GLY A 136 -1.34 5.74 19.38
CA GLY A 136 -1.57 4.73 18.33
C GLY A 136 -2.87 3.97 18.53
N SER A 137 -2.90 3.06 19.52
CA SER A 137 -4.11 2.27 19.81
C SER A 137 -5.30 3.12 20.26
N ASN A 138 -5.06 4.19 21.03
CA ASN A 138 -6.09 5.11 21.49
C ASN A 138 -6.27 6.28 20.50
N VAL A 139 -7.02 6.05 19.43
CA VAL A 139 -7.31 7.06 18.39
C VAL A 139 -8.11 8.26 18.94
N GLN A 140 -8.94 8.07 19.96
CA GLN A 140 -9.70 9.17 20.57
C GLN A 140 -8.79 10.17 21.31
N GLY A 141 -7.56 9.75 21.62
CA GLY A 141 -6.54 10.57 22.27
C GLY A 141 -5.71 11.44 21.32
N LEU A 142 -5.92 11.38 19.99
CA LEU A 142 -5.14 12.18 19.05
C LEU A 142 -5.18 13.68 19.41
N GLU A 143 -4.02 14.32 19.26
CA GLU A 143 -3.75 15.70 19.66
C GLU A 143 -3.75 16.68 18.47
N THR A 144 -3.47 16.21 17.24
CA THR A 144 -3.55 17.07 16.03
C THR A 144 -4.92 17.70 15.95
N THR A 145 -5.01 19.01 15.70
CA THR A 145 -6.28 19.73 15.56
C THR A 145 -6.52 20.17 14.11
N ALA A 146 -7.79 20.30 13.74
CA ALA A 146 -8.26 20.84 12.48
C ALA A 146 -9.34 21.89 12.75
N THR A 147 -8.93 23.12 13.01
CA THR A 147 -9.86 24.21 13.38
C THR A 147 -10.35 24.93 12.14
N PHE A 148 -11.67 25.07 11.97
CA PHE A 148 -12.24 25.84 10.86
C PHE A 148 -12.03 27.35 11.06
N ASP A 149 -11.54 28.04 10.05
CA ASP A 149 -11.44 29.51 9.99
C ASP A 149 -12.53 30.09 9.08
N PRO A 150 -13.58 30.74 9.64
CA PRO A 150 -14.66 31.33 8.85
C PRO A 150 -14.25 32.50 7.96
N GLN A 151 -13.08 33.11 8.19
CA GLN A 151 -12.64 34.25 7.40
C GLN A 151 -12.07 33.82 6.04
N THR A 152 -11.44 32.65 5.98
CA THR A 152 -10.84 32.11 4.76
C THR A 152 -11.59 30.90 4.18
N ASP A 153 -12.56 30.35 4.91
CA ASP A 153 -13.27 29.10 4.55
C ASP A 153 -12.31 27.90 4.44
N GLU A 154 -11.34 27.83 5.36
CA GLU A 154 -10.30 26.80 5.39
C GLU A 154 -10.19 26.11 6.76
N PHE A 155 -9.57 24.94 6.78
CA PHE A 155 -9.17 24.26 8.03
C PHE A 155 -7.69 24.51 8.33
N VAL A 156 -7.39 25.00 9.53
CA VAL A 156 -6.03 25.13 10.06
C VAL A 156 -5.63 23.82 10.75
N ILE A 157 -4.73 23.07 10.11
CA ILE A 157 -4.18 21.84 10.68
C ILE A 157 -2.97 22.18 11.56
N HIS A 158 -3.01 21.81 12.83
CA HIS A 158 -1.94 22.13 13.78
C HIS A 158 -1.52 20.92 14.62
N SER A 159 -0.20 20.79 14.82
CA SER A 159 0.42 19.83 15.73
C SER A 159 0.90 20.59 16.99
N PRO A 160 0.08 20.69 18.05
CA PRO A 160 0.33 21.60 19.17
C PRO A 160 1.53 21.22 20.05
N THR A 161 1.91 19.94 20.03
CA THR A 161 2.95 19.38 20.90
C THR A 161 3.88 18.46 20.10
N LEU A 162 5.04 18.13 20.66
CA LEU A 162 5.90 17.11 20.06
C LEU A 162 5.18 15.76 19.93
N THR A 163 4.37 15.38 20.93
CA THR A 163 3.62 14.11 20.96
C THR A 163 2.51 14.04 19.92
N SER A 164 1.98 15.18 19.48
CA SER A 164 1.02 15.29 18.37
C SER A 164 1.62 15.06 16.97
N SER A 165 2.94 14.93 16.86
CA SER A 165 3.60 14.69 15.58
C SER A 165 3.15 13.34 15.00
N LYS A 166 2.71 13.32 13.73
CA LYS A 166 2.38 12.07 13.04
C LYS A 166 3.60 11.16 12.96
N TRP A 167 3.44 9.90 13.39
CA TRP A 167 4.54 8.97 13.57
C TRP A 167 4.14 7.55 13.17
N TRP A 168 4.99 6.88 12.39
CA TRP A 168 4.78 5.59 11.68
C TRP A 168 4.16 5.56 10.27
N PRO A 169 3.38 6.53 9.76
CA PRO A 169 2.71 6.38 8.47
C PRO A 169 3.63 5.95 7.32
N GLY A 170 3.37 4.77 6.76
CA GLY A 170 4.11 4.25 5.61
C GLY A 170 3.99 5.19 4.40
N GLY A 171 5.11 5.44 3.71
CA GLY A 171 5.17 6.36 2.56
C GLY A 171 5.32 7.85 2.93
N LEU A 172 4.92 8.27 4.13
CA LEU A 172 4.95 9.68 4.57
C LEU A 172 6.34 10.29 4.56
N GLY A 173 7.35 9.51 4.98
CA GLY A 173 8.68 10.08 5.24
C GLY A 173 9.35 10.71 4.02
N LYS A 174 9.11 10.19 2.80
CA LYS A 174 9.84 10.61 1.59
C LYS A 174 9.10 10.49 0.25
N VAL A 175 7.90 9.89 0.18
CA VAL A 175 7.26 9.60 -1.12
C VAL A 175 5.91 10.27 -1.28
N SER A 176 5.04 10.18 -0.28
CA SER A 176 3.69 10.71 -0.40
C SER A 176 3.71 12.23 -0.61
N THR A 177 2.96 12.66 -1.63
CA THR A 177 2.69 14.07 -1.94
C THR A 177 1.51 14.62 -1.16
N HIS A 178 0.59 13.73 -0.76
CA HIS A 178 -0.65 14.04 -0.05
C HIS A 178 -0.85 13.04 1.10
N ALA A 179 -1.72 13.36 2.04
CA ALA A 179 -2.10 12.44 3.10
C ALA A 179 -3.55 12.67 3.53
N VAL A 180 -4.23 11.62 3.97
CA VAL A 180 -5.43 11.75 4.79
C VAL A 180 -4.97 11.86 6.25
N VAL A 181 -5.18 13.02 6.86
CA VAL A 181 -4.77 13.33 8.24
C VAL A 181 -5.99 13.22 9.15
N TYR A 182 -5.86 12.47 10.25
CA TYR A 182 -6.88 12.43 11.29
C TYR A 182 -6.53 13.41 12.41
N ALA A 183 -7.50 14.23 12.78
CA ALA A 183 -7.35 15.32 13.74
C ALA A 183 -8.66 15.53 14.50
N ARG A 184 -8.60 16.26 15.61
CA ARG A 184 -9.77 16.75 16.34
C ARG A 184 -10.35 17.94 15.57
N LEU A 185 -11.62 17.83 15.18
CA LEU A 185 -12.39 18.93 14.60
C LEU A 185 -12.77 19.95 15.68
#